data_AF-A0A530QES4-F1
#
_entry.id   AF-A0A530QES4-F1
#
_cell.length_a   1.000
_cell.length_b   1.000
_cell.length_c   1.000
_cell.angle_alpha   90.00
_cell.angle_beta   90.00
_cell.angle_gamma   90.00
#
_symmetry.space_group_name_H-M   'P 1'
#
loop_
_entity.id
_entity.type
_entity.pdbx_description
1 polymer ?
#
loop_
_entity_poly.entity_id
_entity_poly.type
_entity_poly.pdbx_seq_one_letter_code
_entity_poly.pdbx_strand_id
1 'polypeptide(L)'
;SRTGYTGERGYEIFCRGQDAGTIWDRILDEGKGVGIIPCRFTTLDMLRVESYLLFYPYDNSQKYPFESEGPGDTLWELGLDFTVSPGKTGF
;
A
#
# COMPACT_ATOMS: atom_id res chain seq x y z
N SER A 1 5.08 -5.50 -10.72
CA SER A 1 3.61 -5.43 -10.72
C SER A 1 3.17 -4.02 -11.11
N ARG A 2 2.01 -3.84 -11.76
CA ARG A 2 1.44 -2.52 -12.08
C ARG A 2 0.52 -2.05 -10.94
N THR A 3 1.11 -2.04 -9.75
CA THR A 3 0.51 -1.71 -8.45
C THR A 3 1.44 -0.74 -7.73
N GLY A 4 1.00 -0.19 -6.60
CA GLY A 4 1.79 0.68 -5.74
C GLY A 4 0.94 1.23 -4.61
N TYR A 5 1.60 1.78 -3.58
CA TYR A 5 0.93 2.23 -2.35
C TYR A 5 0.81 3.77 -2.24
N THR A 6 0.94 4.48 -3.37
CA THR A 6 0.86 5.94 -3.45
C THR A 6 -0.40 6.46 -4.15
N GLY A 7 -1.23 5.58 -4.73
CA GLY A 7 -2.32 5.97 -5.65
C GLY A 7 -1.88 6.48 -7.02
N GLU A 8 -0.58 6.64 -7.24
CA GLU A 8 0.00 7.16 -8.48
C GLU A 8 0.27 6.08 -9.53
N ARG A 9 0.48 6.52 -10.78
CA ARG A 9 0.94 5.64 -11.85
C ARG A 9 2.37 5.17 -11.57
N GLY A 10 2.58 3.85 -11.57
CA GLY A 10 3.92 3.31 -11.39
C GLY A 10 3.97 1.78 -11.46
N TYR A 11 5.10 1.26 -11.02
CA TYR A 11 5.36 -0.17 -10.93
C TYR A 11 6.09 -0.50 -9.62
N GLU A 12 5.77 -1.66 -9.07
CA GLU A 12 6.60 -2.34 -8.08
C GLU A 12 7.58 -3.28 -8.78
N ILE A 13 8.88 -3.07 -8.56
CA ILE A 13 9.95 -3.85 -9.17
C ILE A 13 10.46 -4.87 -8.14
N PHE A 14 10.26 -6.15 -8.43
CA PHE A 14 10.79 -7.26 -7.64
C PHE A 14 12.02 -7.83 -8.36
N CYS A 15 13.13 -7.97 -7.65
CA CYS A 15 14.40 -8.44 -8.19
C CYS A 15 15.15 -9.31 -7.17
N ARG A 16 16.23 -9.97 -7.60
CA ARG A 16 17.15 -10.62 -6.66
C ARG A 16 17.90 -9.54 -5.88
N GLY A 17 18.22 -9.80 -4.62
CA GLY A 17 18.89 -8.82 -3.77
C GLY A 17 20.20 -8.29 -4.37
N GLN A 18 20.96 -9.13 -5.06
CA GLN A 18 22.21 -8.75 -5.75
C GLN A 18 22.01 -7.73 -6.89
N ASP A 19 20.82 -7.69 -7.49
CA ASP A 19 20.51 -6.81 -8.64
C ASP A 19 19.96 -5.44 -8.18
N ALA A 20 19.52 -5.33 -6.92
CA ALA A 20 18.80 -4.16 -6.40
C ALA A 20 19.61 -2.85 -6.51
N GLY A 21 20.90 -2.88 -6.21
CA GLY A 21 21.77 -1.70 -6.31
C GLY A 21 21.91 -1.21 -7.74
N THR A 22 22.16 -2.12 -8.69
CA THR A 22 22.26 -1.76 -10.12
C THR A 22 20.94 -1.20 -10.65
N ILE A 23 19.81 -1.79 -10.29
CA ILE A 23 18.48 -1.29 -10.70
C ILE A 23 18.23 0.11 -10.14
N TRP A 24 18.52 0.32 -8.85
CA TRP A 24 18.36 1.63 -8.21
C TRP A 24 19.18 2.72 -8.88
N ASP A 25 20.48 2.48 -9.07
CA ASP A 25 21.38 3.46 -9.66
C ASP A 25 20.99 3.82 -11.10
N ARG A 26 20.56 2.82 -11.90
CA ARG A 26 20.10 3.02 -13.28
C ARG A 26 18.84 3.87 -13.34
N ILE A 27 17.84 3.58 -12.51
CA ILE A 27 16.58 4.35 -12.45
C ILE A 27 16.88 5.81 -12.13
N LEU A 28 17.73 6.06 -11.13
CA LEU A 28 18.10 7.42 -10.76
C LEU A 28 18.88 8.12 -11.86
N ASP A 29 19.86 7.47 -12.49
CA ASP A 29 20.68 8.06 -13.54
C ASP A 29 19.85 8.44 -14.79
N GLU A 30 19.05 7.49 -15.29
CA GLU A 30 18.24 7.68 -16.50
C GLU A 30 17.07 8.64 -16.25
N GLY A 31 16.54 8.71 -15.03
CA GLY A 31 15.43 9.59 -14.68
C GLY A 31 15.84 11.03 -14.33
N LYS A 32 17.14 11.37 -14.26
CA LYS A 32 17.60 12.74 -13.93
C LYS A 32 16.96 13.81 -14.81
N GLY A 33 16.88 13.55 -16.12
CA GLY A 33 16.34 14.50 -17.10
C GLY A 33 14.86 14.83 -16.92
N VAL A 34 14.11 14.00 -16.18
CA VAL A 34 12.68 14.19 -15.88
C VAL A 34 12.42 14.47 -14.40
N GLY A 35 13.48 14.72 -13.61
CA GLY A 35 13.36 15.11 -12.20
C GLY A 35 13.12 13.96 -11.23
N ILE A 36 13.54 12.73 -11.55
CA ILE A 36 13.43 11.62 -10.60
C ILE A 36 14.21 11.91 -9.32
N ILE A 37 13.63 11.60 -8.17
CA ILE A 37 14.28 11.74 -6.86
C ILE A 37 13.92 10.56 -5.95
N PRO A 38 14.81 10.17 -5.02
CA PRO A 38 14.44 9.27 -3.93
C PRO A 38 13.32 9.87 -3.08
N CYS A 39 12.41 9.03 -2.61
CA CYS A 39 11.29 9.43 -1.77
C CYS A 39 11.40 8.77 -0.38
N ARG A 40 10.92 9.46 0.65
CA ARG A 40 10.94 8.96 2.04
C ARG A 40 9.68 8.17 2.35
N PHE A 41 9.79 7.25 3.30
CA PHE A 41 8.65 6.50 3.81
C PHE A 41 7.54 7.39 4.39
N THR A 42 7.87 8.53 5.02
CA THR A 42 6.86 9.47 5.53
C THR A 42 6.06 10.16 4.42
N THR A 43 6.64 10.34 3.24
CA THR A 43 5.91 10.86 2.08
C THR A 43 4.91 9.81 1.58
N LEU A 44 5.32 8.54 1.55
CA LEU A 44 4.43 7.42 1.25
C LEU A 44 3.23 7.38 2.21
N ASP A 45 3.46 7.61 3.50
CA ASP A 45 2.39 7.64 4.51
C ASP A 45 1.35 8.74 4.26
N MET A 46 1.74 9.89 3.72
CA MET A 46 0.78 10.92 3.30
C MET A 46 0.02 10.50 2.04
N LEU A 47 0.75 10.06 1.00
CA LEU A 47 0.14 9.71 -0.29
C LEU A 47 -0.85 8.55 -0.18
N ARG A 48 -0.55 7.55 0.66
CA ARG A 48 -1.46 6.42 0.89
C ARG A 48 -2.76 6.86 1.57
N VAL A 49 -2.71 7.83 2.48
CA VAL A 49 -3.90 8.39 3.14
C VAL A 49 -4.76 9.13 2.11
N GLU A 50 -4.16 10.00 1.30
CA GLU A 50 -4.86 10.74 0.24
C GLU A 50 -5.51 9.80 -0.80
N SER A 51 -4.93 8.61 -0.97
CA SER A 51 -5.41 7.58 -1.90
C SER A 51 -6.35 6.55 -1.27
N TYR A 52 -6.73 6.72 0.01
CA TYR A 52 -7.57 5.78 0.77
C TYR A 52 -7.03 4.33 0.79
N LEU A 53 -5.71 4.18 0.95
CA LEU A 53 -5.04 2.89 1.09
C LEU A 53 -4.78 2.59 2.58
N LEU A 54 -5.49 1.59 3.10
CA LEU A 54 -5.53 1.27 4.53
C LEU A 54 -4.33 0.44 5.00
N PHE A 55 -3.68 0.90 6.05
CA PHE A 55 -2.55 0.27 6.70
C PHE A 55 -3.00 -0.51 7.94
N TYR A 56 -2.99 -1.84 7.85
CA TYR A 56 -3.25 -2.71 8.99
C TYR A 56 -2.04 -2.73 9.95
N PRO A 57 -2.24 -2.65 11.29
CA PRO A 57 -3.50 -2.62 12.02
C PRO A 57 -3.94 -1.20 12.44
N TYR A 58 -3.50 -0.15 11.75
CA TYR A 58 -3.75 1.24 12.18
C TYR A 58 -5.10 1.76 11.67
N ASP A 59 -5.39 1.59 10.37
CA ASP A 59 -6.64 2.07 9.77
C ASP A 59 -7.76 1.02 9.77
N ASN A 60 -7.42 -0.25 10.05
CA ASN A 60 -8.36 -1.35 10.26
C ASN A 60 -7.71 -2.31 11.27
N SER A 61 -8.42 -2.68 12.34
CA SER A 61 -7.96 -3.74 13.23
C SER A 61 -9.11 -4.42 13.95
N GLN A 62 -8.85 -5.67 14.38
CA GLN A 62 -9.68 -6.35 15.38
C GLN A 62 -9.18 -6.10 16.82
N LYS A 63 -8.15 -5.27 17.01
CA LYS A 63 -7.34 -5.22 18.24
C LYS A 63 -7.84 -4.20 19.27
N TYR A 64 -8.67 -3.24 18.86
CA TYR A 64 -9.22 -2.22 19.76
C TYR A 64 -10.73 -2.28 20.02
N PRO A 65 -11.41 -3.44 20.05
CA PRO A 65 -12.72 -3.45 20.69
C PRO A 65 -12.47 -3.16 22.17
N PHE A 66 -13.12 -2.14 22.73
CA PHE A 66 -13.26 -2.05 24.18
C PHE A 66 -13.87 -3.38 24.66
N GLU A 67 -13.63 -3.77 25.92
CA GLU A 67 -14.09 -5.07 26.45
C GLU A 67 -15.61 -5.29 26.29
N SER A 68 -16.38 -4.21 26.15
CA SER A 68 -17.83 -4.18 25.91
C SER A 68 -18.24 -3.81 24.49
N GLU A 69 -17.31 -3.56 23.56
CA GLU A 69 -17.60 -3.16 22.18
C GLU A 69 -17.44 -4.32 21.20
N GLY A 70 -18.20 -4.25 20.10
CA GLY A 70 -18.14 -5.24 19.03
C GLY A 70 -16.74 -5.31 18.39
N PRO A 71 -16.45 -6.37 17.61
CA PRO A 71 -15.20 -6.46 16.86
C PRO A 71 -14.99 -5.19 16.01
N GLY A 72 -13.72 -4.78 15.82
CA GLY A 72 -13.38 -3.55 15.10
C GLY A 72 -13.86 -3.51 13.64
N ASP A 73 -13.57 -2.40 12.95
CA ASP A 73 -14.21 -2.00 11.69
C ASP A 73 -14.38 -3.13 10.67
N THR A 74 -15.62 -3.41 10.30
CA THR A 74 -15.96 -4.34 9.24
C THR A 74 -15.58 -3.77 7.87
N LEU A 75 -15.37 -4.64 6.89
CA LEU A 75 -15.12 -4.20 5.51
C LEU A 75 -16.29 -3.37 4.94
N TRP A 76 -17.51 -3.53 5.45
CA TRP A 76 -18.67 -2.74 5.04
C TRP A 76 -18.66 -1.33 5.63
N GLU A 77 -18.24 -1.17 6.89
CA GLU A 77 -18.08 0.16 7.53
C GLU A 77 -16.98 0.98 6.84
N LEU A 78 -15.96 0.30 6.32
CA LEU A 78 -14.85 0.92 5.57
C LEU A 78 -15.13 1.09 4.07
N GLY A 79 -16.31 0.71 3.57
CA GLY A 79 -16.62 0.79 2.13
C GLY A 79 -15.71 -0.10 1.24
N LEU A 80 -15.19 -1.19 1.81
CA LEU A 80 -14.32 -2.17 1.15
C LEU A 80 -15.08 -3.43 0.70
N ASP A 81 -16.41 -3.35 0.51
CA ASP A 81 -17.24 -4.46 0.07
C ASP A 81 -16.79 -5.02 -1.30
N PHE A 82 -16.19 -4.18 -2.15
CA PHE A 82 -15.59 -4.58 -3.43
C PHE A 82 -14.42 -5.58 -3.29
N THR A 83 -13.84 -5.71 -2.10
CA THR A 83 -12.76 -6.67 -1.80
C THR A 83 -13.29 -8.05 -1.41
N VAL A 84 -14.60 -8.18 -1.15
CA VAL A 84 -15.24 -9.41 -0.72
C VAL A 84 -15.92 -10.08 -1.91
N SER A 85 -15.78 -11.41 -2.01
CA SER A 85 -16.51 -12.23 -2.98
C SER A 85 -17.60 -13.03 -2.26
N PRO A 86 -18.88 -12.56 -2.21
CA PRO A 86 -19.89 -13.12 -1.29
C PRO A 86 -20.18 -14.61 -1.47
N GLY A 87 -20.05 -15.14 -2.70
CA GLY A 87 -20.29 -16.55 -3.02
C GLY A 87 -19.07 -17.45 -2.91
N LYS A 88 -17.89 -16.91 -2.55
CA LYS A 88 -16.65 -17.70 -2.47
C LYS A 88 -16.67 -18.58 -1.23
N THR A 89 -16.48 -19.88 -1.42
CA THR A 89 -16.35 -20.86 -0.32
C THR A 89 -14.87 -21.22 -0.09
N GLY A 90 -14.47 -21.53 1.14
CA GLY A 90 -13.11 -22.00 1.47
C GLY A 90 -12.05 -20.89 1.59
N PHE A 91 -12.44 -19.74 2.16
CA PHE A 91 -11.53 -18.68 2.59
C PHE A 91 -10.99 -18.92 4.00
#